data_AF-A0A2E0RQL6-F1
#
_entry.id   AF-A0A2E0RQL6-F1
#
_cell.length_a   1.000
_cell.length_b   1.000
_cell.length_c   1.000
_cell.angle_alpha   90.00
_cell.angle_beta   90.00
_cell.angle_gamma   90.00
#
_symmetry.space_group_name_H-M   'P 1'
#
loop_
_entity.id
_entity.type
_entity.pdbx_description
1 polymer ?
#
loop_
_entity_poly.entity_id
_entity_poly.type
_entity_poly.pdbx_seq_one_letter_code
_entity_poly.pdbx_strand_id
1 'polypeptide(L)'
;MTDLATAPTAPTDAPGWTVPTSLSPSRVESFLSCPLAFRFSSIEKLPDPPTVATTRGSLVHRALELLFTLPQAERTPAALDRSLDRAILEYRELPDYTLLALDADQAATFERDCRELCANYLKIEDPRTVREIGLELKLEAPVGDLTLRGIIDRLELDADGELVVTDYKTGRSPSPNWERKSLSGVHFYSFLCESV
;
A
#
# COMPACT_ATOMS: atom_id res chain seq x y z
N MET A 1 24.93 62.61 1.03
CA MET A 1 25.84 61.60 0.47
C MET A 1 26.26 60.73 1.66
N THR A 2 25.41 59.76 2.02
CA THR A 2 25.64 58.85 3.13
C THR A 2 25.36 57.47 2.58
N ASP A 3 26.43 56.70 2.47
CA ASP A 3 26.51 55.39 1.84
C ASP A 3 25.76 54.37 2.70
N LEU A 4 24.63 53.85 2.22
CA LEU A 4 23.92 52.74 2.85
C LEU A 4 24.64 51.46 2.44
N ALA A 5 25.60 51.05 3.27
CA ALA A 5 26.28 49.77 3.14
C ALA A 5 25.25 48.64 3.02
N THR A 6 25.24 47.98 1.86
CA THR A 6 24.42 46.81 1.59
C THR A 6 24.94 45.66 2.46
N ALA A 7 24.13 45.20 3.40
CA ALA A 7 24.47 44.03 4.21
C ALA A 7 24.64 42.81 3.28
N PRO A 8 25.69 41.99 3.45
CA PRO A 8 25.85 40.79 2.65
C PRO A 8 24.71 39.82 2.98
N THR A 9 23.89 39.51 1.97
CA THR A 9 22.95 38.39 2.01
C THR A 9 23.75 37.12 2.27
N ALA A 10 23.59 36.56 3.46
CA ALA A 10 24.09 35.23 3.77
C ALA A 10 23.54 34.24 2.73
N PRO A 11 24.36 33.31 2.20
CA PRO A 11 23.84 32.25 1.36
C PRO A 11 22.85 31.44 2.20
N THR A 12 21.59 31.42 1.77
CA THR A 12 20.58 30.52 2.33
C THR A 12 20.93 29.10 1.90
N ASP A 13 21.86 28.46 2.60
CA ASP A 13 22.02 27.00 2.60
C ASP A 13 20.83 26.38 3.34
N ALA A 14 19.62 26.60 2.82
CA ALA A 14 18.53 25.68 3.10
C ALA A 14 18.95 24.36 2.46
N PRO A 15 18.98 23.22 3.18
CA PRO A 15 19.19 21.93 2.54
C PRO A 15 18.17 21.84 1.41
N GLY A 16 18.67 21.80 0.16
CA GLY A 16 17.85 21.80 -1.03
C GLY A 16 17.09 20.49 -1.06
N TRP A 17 15.90 20.46 -0.48
CA TRP A 17 15.08 19.27 -0.51
C TRP A 17 14.67 19.00 -1.95
N THR A 18 15.00 17.81 -2.46
CA THR A 18 14.63 17.42 -3.81
C THR A 18 13.15 17.08 -3.86
N VAL A 19 12.41 17.75 -4.75
CA VAL A 19 11.00 17.43 -4.98
C VAL A 19 10.91 16.09 -5.73
N PRO A 20 10.11 15.12 -5.26
CA PRO A 20 9.94 13.85 -5.95
C PRO A 20 9.38 14.07 -7.36
N THR A 21 10.08 13.51 -8.36
CA THR A 21 9.57 13.41 -9.74
C THR A 21 8.72 12.16 -9.95
N SER A 22 8.51 11.36 -8.90
CA SER A 22 7.66 10.18 -8.95
C SER A 22 6.62 10.13 -7.83
N LEU A 23 5.38 9.83 -8.21
CA LEU A 23 4.21 9.84 -7.35
C LEU A 23 3.49 8.49 -7.38
N SER A 24 3.09 8.03 -6.19
CA SER A 24 2.20 6.89 -5.98
C SER A 24 0.78 7.36 -5.66
N PRO A 25 -0.25 6.49 -5.72
CA PRO A 25 -1.61 6.86 -5.33
C PRO A 25 -1.65 7.49 -3.92
N SER A 26 -0.96 6.88 -2.96
CA SER A 26 -0.87 7.36 -1.57
C SER A 26 -0.18 8.72 -1.45
N ARG A 27 0.85 8.99 -2.25
CA ARG A 27 1.52 10.30 -2.28
C ARG A 27 0.63 11.40 -2.85
N VAL A 28 -0.12 11.08 -3.91
CA VAL A 28 -1.10 12.01 -4.49
C VAL A 28 -2.19 12.30 -3.46
N GLU A 29 -2.75 11.28 -2.81
CA GLU A 29 -3.77 11.48 -1.77
C GLU A 29 -3.23 12.27 -0.58
N SER A 30 -2.01 11.99 -0.12
CA SER A 30 -1.35 12.74 0.95
C SER A 30 -1.21 14.22 0.59
N PHE A 31 -0.79 14.55 -0.63
CA PHE A 31 -0.67 15.94 -1.08
C PHE A 31 -2.02 16.64 -1.14
N LEU A 32 -3.04 15.99 -1.72
CA LEU A 32 -4.38 16.56 -1.85
C LEU A 32 -5.09 16.74 -0.50
N SER A 33 -4.80 15.86 0.47
CA SER A 33 -5.41 15.90 1.80
C SER A 33 -4.68 16.83 2.78
N CYS A 34 -3.35 16.80 2.80
CA CYS A 34 -2.52 17.63 3.67
C CYS A 34 -1.12 17.84 3.04
N PRO A 35 -0.89 18.95 2.33
CA PRO A 35 0.41 19.24 1.71
C PRO A 35 1.59 19.24 2.69
N LEU A 36 1.35 19.59 3.96
CA LEU A 36 2.39 19.55 4.99
C LEU A 36 2.78 18.11 5.36
N ALA A 37 1.81 17.18 5.45
CA ALA A 37 2.08 15.77 5.67
C ALA A 37 2.85 15.16 4.49
N PHE A 38 2.48 15.52 3.26
CA PHE A 38 3.24 15.13 2.07
C PHE A 38 4.68 15.64 2.12
N ARG A 39 4.90 16.90 2.52
CA ARG A 39 6.25 17.45 2.67
C ARG A 39 7.08 16.64 3.67
N PHE A 40 6.56 16.37 4.86
CA PHE A 40 7.31 15.63 5.88
C PHE A 40 7.62 14.19 5.47
N SER A 41 6.66 13.49 4.86
CA SER A 41 6.83 12.09 4.47
C SER A 41 7.62 11.90 3.18
N SER A 42 7.35 12.69 2.14
CA SER A 42 7.84 12.45 0.78
C SER A 42 9.02 13.31 0.38
N ILE A 43 9.18 14.49 1.00
CA ILE A 43 10.27 15.44 0.71
C ILE A 43 11.35 15.33 1.80
N GLU A 44 11.00 15.57 3.06
CA GLU A 44 11.94 15.55 4.18
C GLU A 44 12.24 14.13 4.69
N LYS A 45 11.39 13.17 4.35
CA LYS A 45 11.51 11.74 4.70
C LYS A 45 11.69 11.53 6.20
N LEU A 46 10.88 12.23 7.00
CA LEU A 46 10.83 12.00 8.44
C LEU A 46 10.45 10.55 8.73
N PRO A 47 11.01 9.92 9.79
CA PRO A 47 10.63 8.57 10.17
C PRO A 47 9.12 8.45 10.44
N ASP A 48 8.50 7.44 9.86
CA ASP A 48 7.10 7.08 10.09
C ASP A 48 7.07 5.66 10.68
N PRO A 49 6.95 5.52 12.02
CA PRO A 49 6.98 4.22 12.67
C PRO A 49 5.74 3.40 12.30
N PRO A 50 5.86 2.06 12.22
CA PRO A 50 4.73 1.21 11.92
C PRO A 50 3.66 1.32 13.00
N THR A 51 2.40 1.17 12.58
CA THR A 51 1.26 1.06 13.48
C THR A 51 0.66 -0.34 13.39
N VAL A 52 -0.05 -0.76 14.44
CA VAL A 52 -0.81 -2.03 14.43
C VAL A 52 -1.69 -2.15 13.19
N ALA A 53 -2.32 -1.06 12.75
CA ALA A 53 -3.21 -1.06 11.59
C ALA A 53 -2.44 -1.26 10.27
N THR A 54 -1.34 -0.54 10.06
CA THR A 54 -0.53 -0.65 8.83
C THR A 54 0.14 -2.03 8.75
N THR A 55 0.72 -2.52 9.84
CA THR A 55 1.38 -3.83 9.88
C THR A 55 0.40 -4.97 9.67
N ARG A 56 -0.81 -4.89 10.27
CA ARG A 56 -1.88 -5.86 10.02
C ARG A 56 -2.29 -5.89 8.55
N GLY A 57 -2.41 -4.72 7.93
CA GLY A 57 -2.71 -4.60 6.50
C GLY A 57 -1.67 -5.31 5.65
N SER A 58 -0.40 -4.91 5.78
CA SER A 58 0.69 -5.48 4.99
C SER A 58 0.86 -6.99 5.18
N LEU A 59 0.67 -7.48 6.41
CA LEU A 59 0.76 -8.90 6.72
C LEU A 59 -0.37 -9.71 6.07
N VAL A 60 -1.61 -9.19 6.09
CA VAL A 60 -2.74 -9.85 5.41
C VAL A 60 -2.55 -9.83 3.89
N HIS A 61 -2.03 -8.74 3.30
CA HIS A 61 -1.69 -8.70 1.88
C HIS A 61 -0.64 -9.77 1.55
N ARG A 62 0.40 -9.88 2.38
CA ARG A 62 1.43 -10.92 2.22
C ARG A 62 0.85 -12.34 2.30
N ALA A 63 -0.10 -12.59 3.21
CA ALA A 63 -0.75 -13.88 3.32
C ALA A 63 -1.57 -14.23 2.06
N LEU A 64 -2.26 -13.24 1.48
CA LEU A 64 -3.00 -13.40 0.23
C LEU A 64 -2.05 -13.60 -0.97
N GLU A 65 -0.98 -12.81 -1.06
CA GLU A 65 0.06 -12.99 -2.08
C GLU A 65 0.60 -14.43 -2.05
N LEU A 66 0.98 -14.93 -0.88
CA LEU A 66 1.44 -16.31 -0.68
C LEU A 66 0.38 -17.35 -1.11
N LEU A 67 -0.89 -17.14 -0.77
CA LEU A 67 -1.98 -18.01 -1.23
C LEU A 67 -2.03 -18.07 -2.77
N PHE A 68 -1.94 -16.92 -3.43
CA PHE A 68 -2.05 -16.82 -4.89
C PHE A 68 -0.84 -17.36 -5.64
N THR A 69 0.31 -17.55 -4.99
CA THR A 69 1.44 -18.31 -5.58
C THR A 69 1.14 -19.80 -5.74
N LEU A 70 0.12 -20.33 -5.05
CA LEU A 70 -0.29 -21.73 -5.18
C LEU A 70 -1.12 -21.96 -6.45
N PRO A 71 -1.13 -23.19 -7.00
CA PRO A 71 -2.06 -23.56 -8.06
C PRO A 71 -3.51 -23.29 -7.65
N GLN A 72 -4.35 -22.83 -8.59
CA GLN A 72 -5.76 -22.48 -8.34
C GLN A 72 -6.52 -23.52 -7.51
N ALA A 73 -6.42 -24.80 -7.85
CA ALA A 73 -7.13 -25.87 -7.15
C ALA A 73 -6.72 -26.05 -5.67
N GLU A 74 -5.52 -25.57 -5.30
CA GLU A 74 -4.95 -25.72 -3.96
C GLU A 74 -5.25 -24.55 -3.02
N ARG A 75 -5.81 -23.44 -3.55
CA ARG A 75 -6.15 -22.21 -2.82
C ARG A 75 -7.36 -22.41 -1.92
N THR A 76 -7.20 -23.24 -0.91
CA THR A 76 -8.24 -23.63 0.03
C THR A 76 -8.19 -22.75 1.28
N PRO A 77 -9.25 -22.72 2.10
CA PRO A 77 -9.21 -22.03 3.40
C PRO A 77 -8.02 -22.48 4.26
N ALA A 78 -7.74 -23.79 4.31
CA ALA A 78 -6.58 -24.32 5.02
C ALA A 78 -5.24 -23.88 4.43
N ALA A 79 -5.17 -23.62 3.11
CA ALA A 79 -3.98 -23.06 2.49
C ALA A 79 -3.79 -21.58 2.83
N LEU A 80 -4.88 -20.82 2.95
CA LEU A 80 -4.82 -19.44 3.43
C LEU A 80 -4.35 -19.37 4.88
N ASP A 81 -4.83 -20.25 5.76
CA ASP A 81 -4.33 -20.34 7.14
C ASP A 81 -2.82 -20.60 7.19
N ARG A 82 -2.31 -21.55 6.38
CA ARG A 82 -0.86 -21.81 6.28
C ARG A 82 -0.09 -20.63 5.71
N SER A 83 -0.65 -19.92 4.73
CA SER A 83 -0.05 -18.74 4.12
C SER A 83 0.04 -17.59 5.12
N LEU A 84 -0.99 -17.43 5.96
CA LEU A 84 -0.99 -16.48 7.06
C LEU A 84 0.03 -16.86 8.14
N ASP A 85 0.11 -18.14 8.55
CA ASP A 85 1.14 -18.59 9.49
C ASP A 85 2.55 -18.28 8.98
N ARG A 86 2.77 -18.49 7.68
CA ARG A 86 4.03 -18.14 7.02
C ARG A 86 4.29 -16.64 7.04
N ALA A 87 3.30 -15.82 6.70
CA ALA A 87 3.43 -14.35 6.74
C ALA A 87 3.73 -13.85 8.17
N ILE A 88 3.08 -14.40 9.20
CA ILE A 88 3.35 -14.07 10.61
C ILE A 88 4.81 -14.39 10.96
N LEU A 89 5.30 -15.56 10.58
CA LEU A 89 6.70 -15.94 10.82
C LEU A 89 7.69 -14.99 10.10
N GLU A 90 7.38 -14.58 8.87
CA GLU A 90 8.19 -13.61 8.13
C GLU A 90 8.20 -12.25 8.83
N TYR A 91 7.04 -11.75 9.25
CA TYR A 91 6.90 -10.42 9.84
C TYR A 91 7.47 -10.30 11.25
N ARG A 92 7.47 -11.38 12.05
CA ARG A 92 8.00 -11.34 13.43
C ARG A 92 9.46 -10.90 13.51
N GLU A 93 10.23 -11.04 12.44
CA GLU A 93 11.63 -10.62 12.35
C GLU A 93 11.82 -9.23 11.72
N LEU A 94 10.75 -8.59 11.23
CA LEU A 94 10.81 -7.30 10.54
C LEU A 94 10.59 -6.11 11.47
N PRO A 95 11.20 -4.94 11.18
CA PRO A 95 10.92 -3.69 11.91
C PRO A 95 9.43 -3.34 11.97
N ASP A 96 8.69 -3.62 10.90
CA ASP A 96 7.25 -3.36 10.78
C ASP A 96 6.44 -4.02 11.91
N TYR A 97 6.91 -5.15 12.44
CA TYR A 97 6.29 -5.83 13.57
C TYR A 97 7.03 -5.58 14.89
N THR A 98 8.36 -5.69 14.89
CA THR A 98 9.17 -5.62 16.12
C THR A 98 9.10 -4.24 16.78
N LEU A 99 8.98 -3.16 15.99
CA LEU A 99 8.82 -1.80 16.51
C LEU A 99 7.43 -1.53 17.13
N LEU A 100 6.45 -2.42 16.92
CA LEU A 100 5.17 -2.34 17.63
C LEU A 100 5.31 -2.68 19.11
N ALA A 101 6.37 -3.39 19.49
CA ALA A 101 6.67 -3.79 20.87
C ALA A 101 5.46 -4.44 21.59
N LEU A 102 4.74 -5.31 20.87
CA LEU A 102 3.56 -5.99 21.41
C LEU A 102 3.94 -6.97 22.52
N ASP A 103 3.18 -6.94 23.61
CA ASP A 103 3.21 -8.03 24.59
C ASP A 103 2.52 -9.29 24.05
N ALA A 104 2.54 -10.38 24.84
CA ALA A 104 1.98 -11.67 24.42
C ALA A 104 0.46 -11.62 24.12
N ASP A 105 -0.32 -10.88 24.91
CA ASP A 105 -1.78 -10.78 24.74
C ASP A 105 -2.14 -9.90 23.54
N GLN A 106 -1.37 -8.83 23.34
CA GLN A 106 -1.47 -7.95 22.17
C GLN A 106 -1.08 -8.68 20.89
N ALA A 107 -0.01 -9.47 20.90
CA ALA A 107 0.40 -10.31 19.77
C ALA A 107 -0.67 -11.35 19.43
N ALA A 108 -1.22 -12.05 20.44
CA ALA A 108 -2.31 -13.00 20.23
C ALA A 108 -3.58 -12.33 19.66
N THR A 109 -3.87 -11.10 20.09
CA THR A 109 -4.97 -10.31 19.54
C THR A 109 -4.72 -9.90 18.10
N PHE A 110 -3.53 -9.40 17.79
CA PHE A 110 -3.12 -9.04 16.45
C PHE A 110 -3.25 -10.22 15.47
N GLU A 111 -2.77 -11.41 15.86
CA GLU A 111 -2.88 -12.61 15.02
C GLU A 111 -4.33 -13.04 14.79
N ARG A 112 -5.17 -12.96 15.84
CA ARG A 112 -6.61 -13.25 15.72
C ARG A 112 -7.30 -12.29 14.76
N ASP A 113 -6.99 -11.00 14.83
CA ASP A 113 -7.53 -9.99 13.90
C ASP A 113 -7.10 -10.29 12.45
N CYS A 114 -5.84 -10.70 12.23
CA CYS A 114 -5.37 -11.11 10.90
C CYS A 114 -6.13 -12.32 10.36
N ARG A 115 -6.39 -13.32 11.21
CA ARG A 115 -7.19 -14.51 10.86
C ARG A 115 -8.62 -14.13 10.52
N GLU A 116 -9.24 -13.23 11.28
CA GLU A 116 -10.59 -12.77 11.00
C GLU A 116 -10.68 -12.06 9.63
N LEU A 117 -9.70 -11.21 9.30
CA LEU A 117 -9.63 -10.56 8.00
C LEU A 117 -9.49 -11.58 6.85
N CYS A 118 -8.62 -12.59 7.00
CA CYS A 118 -8.48 -13.67 6.02
C CYS A 118 -9.76 -14.50 5.87
N ALA A 119 -10.44 -14.79 6.98
CA ALA A 119 -11.73 -15.50 6.96
C ALA A 119 -12.83 -14.67 6.30
N ASN A 120 -12.81 -13.34 6.45
CA ASN A 120 -13.75 -12.45 5.79
C ASN A 120 -13.51 -12.36 4.29
N TYR A 121 -12.25 -12.37 3.85
CA TYR A 121 -11.91 -12.45 2.42
C TYR A 121 -12.57 -13.68 1.75
N LEU A 122 -12.50 -14.86 2.37
CA LEU A 122 -13.11 -16.09 1.85
C LEU A 122 -14.64 -16.07 1.78
N LYS A 123 -15.31 -15.09 2.42
CA LYS A 123 -16.76 -14.89 2.29
C LYS A 123 -17.12 -14.03 1.07
N ILE A 124 -16.17 -13.27 0.57
CA ILE A 124 -16.34 -12.32 -0.53
C ILE A 124 -16.01 -13.01 -1.86
N GLU A 125 -15.01 -13.89 -1.88
CA GLU A 125 -14.48 -14.49 -3.10
C GLU A 125 -14.01 -15.95 -2.87
N ASP A 126 -14.15 -16.79 -3.91
CA ASP A 126 -13.47 -18.08 -3.97
C ASP A 126 -12.12 -17.93 -4.72
N PRO A 127 -10.96 -17.97 -4.04
CA PRO A 127 -9.66 -17.76 -4.67
C PRO A 127 -9.30 -18.81 -5.74
N ARG A 128 -10.03 -19.94 -5.79
CA ARG A 128 -9.83 -21.00 -6.78
C ARG A 128 -10.41 -20.65 -8.14
N THR A 129 -11.31 -19.68 -8.22
CA THR A 129 -11.93 -19.23 -9.48
C THR A 129 -11.17 -18.07 -10.11
N VAL A 130 -10.22 -17.47 -9.38
CA VAL A 130 -9.46 -16.31 -9.81
C VAL A 130 -8.36 -16.71 -10.80
N ARG A 131 -8.31 -16.01 -11.93
CA ARG A 131 -7.27 -16.15 -12.96
C ARG A 131 -6.31 -14.97 -12.90
N GLU A 132 -5.48 -14.95 -11.87
CA GLU A 132 -4.44 -13.95 -11.69
C GLU A 132 -3.39 -14.02 -12.81
N ILE A 133 -2.92 -12.85 -13.23
CA ILE A 133 -1.83 -12.68 -14.20
C ILE A 133 -0.69 -11.83 -13.62
N GLY A 134 -0.89 -11.23 -12.44
CA GLY A 134 0.14 -10.52 -11.70
C GLY A 134 -0.23 -10.39 -10.22
N LEU A 135 0.78 -10.51 -9.35
CA LEU A 135 0.68 -10.29 -7.90
C LEU A 135 1.73 -9.23 -7.54
N GLU A 136 1.38 -8.29 -6.66
CA GLU A 136 2.27 -7.19 -6.25
C GLU A 136 2.95 -6.52 -7.46
N LEU A 137 2.16 -6.31 -8.52
CA LEU A 137 2.66 -5.92 -9.83
C LEU A 137 3.05 -4.44 -9.82
N LYS A 138 4.34 -4.18 -9.96
CA LYS A 138 4.89 -2.83 -10.04
C LYS A 138 4.71 -2.29 -11.46
N LEU A 139 3.97 -1.19 -11.59
CA LEU A 139 3.76 -0.49 -12.85
C LEU A 139 4.22 0.95 -12.75
N GLU A 140 4.71 1.48 -13.87
CA GLU A 140 5.19 2.85 -13.98
C GLU A 140 4.77 3.45 -15.32
N ALA A 141 4.28 4.69 -15.30
CA ALA A 141 3.92 5.41 -16.50
C ALA A 141 4.37 6.88 -16.42
N PRO A 142 4.97 7.45 -17.48
CA PRO A 142 5.30 8.86 -17.53
C PRO A 142 4.03 9.71 -17.71
N VAL A 143 3.92 10.82 -16.98
CA VAL A 143 2.85 11.82 -17.10
C VAL A 143 3.47 13.21 -17.04
N GLY A 144 3.67 13.82 -18.22
CA GLY A 144 4.45 15.05 -18.35
C GLY A 144 5.88 14.84 -17.83
N ASP A 145 6.32 15.70 -16.91
CA ASP A 145 7.65 15.61 -16.28
C ASP A 145 7.68 14.68 -15.05
N LEU A 146 6.56 14.02 -14.73
CA LEU A 146 6.42 13.12 -13.59
C LEU A 146 6.36 11.65 -14.03
N THR A 147 6.71 10.74 -13.12
CA THR A 147 6.46 9.30 -13.27
C THR A 147 5.46 8.83 -12.23
N LEU A 148 4.29 8.40 -12.67
CA LEU A 148 3.35 7.70 -11.81
C LEU A 148 3.83 6.28 -11.60
N ARG A 149 3.83 5.80 -10.35
CA ARG A 149 4.24 4.45 -9.97
C ARG A 149 3.23 3.84 -9.01
N GLY A 150 2.87 2.59 -9.23
CA GLY A 150 1.91 1.87 -8.41
C GLY A 150 2.34 0.43 -8.20
N ILE A 151 1.82 -0.17 -7.13
CA ILE A 151 1.92 -1.60 -6.90
C ILE A 151 0.48 -2.10 -6.81
N ILE A 152 0.10 -2.95 -7.75
CA ILE A 152 -1.23 -3.57 -7.77
C ILE A 152 -1.16 -4.84 -6.94
N ASP A 153 -1.99 -4.98 -5.92
CA ASP A 153 -2.01 -6.18 -5.08
C ASP A 153 -2.26 -7.44 -5.93
N ARG A 154 -3.30 -7.40 -6.80
CA ARG A 154 -3.61 -8.48 -7.75
C ARG A 154 -4.18 -7.95 -9.06
N LEU A 155 -3.62 -8.40 -10.17
CA LEU A 155 -4.14 -8.21 -11.52
C LEU A 155 -4.62 -9.56 -12.06
N GLU A 156 -5.82 -9.61 -12.61
CA GLU A 156 -6.43 -10.84 -13.12
C GLU A 156 -7.19 -10.61 -14.43
N LEU A 157 -7.58 -11.71 -15.06
CA LEU A 157 -8.43 -11.68 -16.25
C LEU A 157 -9.80 -12.28 -15.92
N ASP A 158 -10.87 -11.57 -16.26
CA ASP A 158 -12.24 -12.07 -16.12
C ASP A 158 -12.60 -13.16 -17.15
N ALA A 159 -13.88 -13.55 -17.23
CA ALA A 159 -14.34 -14.59 -18.16
C ALA A 159 -14.19 -14.20 -19.64
N ASP A 160 -14.27 -12.90 -19.96
CA ASP A 160 -14.16 -12.37 -21.31
C ASP A 160 -12.70 -12.05 -21.70
N GLY A 161 -11.78 -12.09 -20.72
CA GLY A 161 -10.37 -11.80 -20.92
C GLY A 161 -10.01 -10.33 -20.70
N GLU A 162 -10.88 -9.57 -20.05
CA GLU A 162 -10.64 -8.19 -19.68
C GLU A 162 -9.85 -8.10 -18.37
N LEU A 163 -9.10 -7.02 -18.20
CA LEU A 163 -8.29 -6.78 -17.00
C LEU A 163 -9.16 -6.39 -15.80
N VAL A 164 -8.97 -7.09 -14.68
CA VAL A 164 -9.56 -6.74 -13.39
C VAL A 164 -8.44 -6.40 -12.41
N VAL A 165 -8.52 -5.19 -11.85
CA VAL A 165 -7.58 -4.69 -10.85
C VAL A 165 -8.21 -4.85 -9.46
N THR A 166 -7.52 -5.59 -8.59
CA THR A 166 -7.93 -5.83 -7.21
C THR A 166 -6.92 -5.20 -6.26
N ASP A 167 -7.42 -4.36 -5.35
CA ASP A 167 -6.69 -3.71 -4.26
C ASP A 167 -7.38 -4.09 -2.94
N TYR A 168 -6.69 -4.84 -2.09
CA TYR A 168 -7.24 -5.29 -0.83
C TYR A 168 -7.22 -4.17 0.20
N LYS A 169 -8.25 -4.14 1.04
CA LYS A 169 -8.36 -3.19 2.14
C LYS A 169 -8.78 -3.93 3.41
N THR A 170 -8.01 -3.71 4.48
CA THR A 170 -8.23 -4.32 5.80
C THR A 170 -8.86 -3.34 6.81
N GLY A 171 -9.12 -2.12 6.38
CA GLY A 171 -9.83 -1.10 7.16
C GLY A 171 -11.34 -1.28 7.13
N ARG A 172 -12.06 -0.42 7.87
CA ARG A 172 -13.52 -0.38 7.84
C ARG A 172 -14.01 -0.02 6.44
N SER A 173 -14.98 -0.76 5.91
CA SER A 173 -15.64 -0.42 4.66
C SER A 173 -16.25 0.98 4.73
N PRO A 174 -16.02 1.84 3.72
CA PRO A 174 -16.60 3.17 3.67
C PRO A 174 -18.13 3.07 3.54
N SER A 175 -18.86 4.04 4.10
CA SER A 175 -20.30 4.14 3.82
C SER A 175 -20.52 4.54 2.36
N PRO A 176 -21.69 4.22 1.74
CA PRO A 176 -21.95 4.47 0.31
C PRO A 176 -21.67 5.92 -0.15
N ASN A 177 -21.91 6.90 0.72
CA ASN A 177 -21.70 8.32 0.39
C ASN A 177 -20.21 8.72 0.22
N TRP A 178 -19.27 7.87 0.65
CA TRP A 178 -17.83 8.12 0.62
C TRP A 178 -17.06 7.17 -0.32
N GLU A 179 -17.76 6.30 -1.03
CA GLU A 179 -17.21 5.25 -1.91
C GLU A 179 -16.33 5.81 -3.05
N ARG A 180 -16.70 6.96 -3.61
CA ARG A 180 -15.92 7.60 -4.68
C ARG A 180 -14.49 7.96 -4.28
N LYS A 181 -14.25 8.31 -3.01
CA LYS A 181 -12.90 8.65 -2.54
C LYS A 181 -12.02 7.39 -2.44
N SER A 182 -12.60 6.27 -2.00
CA SER A 182 -11.88 4.99 -1.90
C SER A 182 -11.53 4.38 -3.26
N LEU A 183 -12.22 4.75 -4.34
CA LEU A 183 -11.94 4.24 -5.69
C LEU A 183 -10.75 4.91 -6.39
N SER A 184 -10.22 6.01 -5.85
CA SER A 184 -9.14 6.77 -6.48
C SER A 184 -7.87 5.93 -6.70
N GLY A 185 -7.55 5.01 -5.79
CA GLY A 185 -6.43 4.07 -5.94
C GLY A 185 -6.60 3.12 -7.12
N VAL A 186 -7.79 2.51 -7.25
CA VAL A 186 -8.09 1.59 -8.36
C VAL A 186 -8.07 2.32 -9.70
N HIS A 187 -8.63 3.53 -9.79
CA HIS A 187 -8.54 4.34 -11.01
C HIS A 187 -7.10 4.69 -11.39
N PHE A 188 -6.24 4.96 -10.42
CA PHE A 188 -4.81 5.18 -10.66
C PHE A 188 -4.16 3.93 -11.27
N TYR A 189 -4.47 2.76 -10.73
CA TYR A 189 -3.96 1.49 -11.26
C TYR A 189 -4.51 1.15 -12.64
N SER A 190 -5.80 1.38 -12.90
CA SER A 190 -6.37 1.21 -14.25
C SER A 190 -5.63 2.07 -15.28
N PHE A 191 -5.35 3.34 -14.96
CA PHE A 191 -4.55 4.21 -15.83
C PHE A 191 -3.14 3.64 -16.08
N LEU A 192 -2.48 3.10 -15.04
CA LEU A 192 -1.17 2.47 -15.20
C LEU A 192 -1.25 1.24 -16.11
N CYS A 193 -2.28 0.40 -15.98
CA CYS A 193 -2.46 -0.76 -16.86
C CYS A 193 -2.67 -0.36 -18.33
N GLU A 194 -3.38 0.73 -18.60
CA GLU A 194 -3.61 1.22 -19.97
C GLU A 194 -2.37 1.88 -20.61
N SER A 195 -1.42 2.32 -19.79
CA SER A 195 -0.28 3.13 -20.23
C SER A 195 0.99 2.32 -20.52
N VAL A 196 0.98 1.00 -20.30
CA VAL A 196 2.15 0.11 -20.38
C VAL A 196 1.97 -0.95 -21.46
#